data_AF-A0A7W8N9J7-F1
#
_entry.id   AF-A0A7W8N9J7-F1
#
_cell.length_a   1.000
_cell.length_b   1.000
_cell.length_c   1.000
_cell.angle_alpha   90.00
_cell.angle_beta   90.00
_cell.angle_gamma   90.00
#
_symmetry.space_group_name_H-M   'P 1'
#
loop_
_entity.id
_entity.type
_entity.pdbx_description
1 polymer ?
#
loop_
_entity_poly.entity_id
_entity_poly.type
_entity_poly.pdbx_seq_one_letter_code
_entity_poly.pdbx_strand_id
1 'polypeptide(L)' 'MIKLLTLPSISEDDVLELKDYISFSESAFGSPKSESLRQFFSFLYNKYEEIEAERWRNDPQNWGAYSKWPREDDLPF' A
#
# COMPACT_ATOMS: atom_id res chain seq x y z
N MET A 1 15.17 14.33 -11.81
CA MET A 1 15.96 14.10 -10.59
C MET A 1 15.01 13.55 -9.55
N ILE A 2 15.04 12.24 -9.28
CA ILE A 2 14.16 11.63 -8.27
C ILE A 2 14.68 12.12 -6.91
N LYS A 3 13.94 13.01 -6.24
CA LYS A 3 14.25 13.37 -4.86
C LYS A 3 13.96 12.12 -4.02
N LEU A 4 15.01 11.50 -3.47
CA LEU A 4 14.84 10.47 -2.47
C LEU A 4 14.16 11.13 -1.27
N LEU A 5 12.87 10.84 -1.09
CA LEU A 5 12.12 11.20 0.11
C LEU A 5 12.57 10.24 1.22
N THR A 6 13.50 10.68 2.06
CA THR A 6 13.79 10.01 3.32
C THR A 6 12.71 10.40 4.32
N LEU A 7 11.75 9.50 4.50
CA LEU A 7 10.83 9.60 5.61
C LEU A 7 11.55 9.34 6.94
N PRO A 8 11.14 9.97 8.05
CA PRO A 8 11.52 9.49 9.38
C PRO A 8 11.15 8.01 9.52
N SER A 9 11.70 7.32 10.52
CA SER A 9 11.27 5.94 10.81
C SER A 9 9.78 5.95 11.18
N ILE A 10 8.94 5.51 10.26
CA ILE A 10 7.51 5.29 10.45
C ILE A 10 7.35 3.82 10.81
N SER A 11 6.53 3.51 11.82
CA SER A 11 6.27 2.11 12.17
C SER A 11 5.47 1.42 11.08
N GLU A 12 5.54 0.08 10.98
CA GLU A 12 4.74 -0.64 9.99
C GLU A 12 3.24 -0.37 10.15
N ASP A 13 2.76 -0.32 11.39
CA ASP A 13 1.35 -0.05 11.69
C ASP A 13 0.93 1.34 11.24
N ASP A 14 1.79 2.35 11.43
CA ASP A 14 1.54 3.70 10.92
C ASP A 14 1.49 3.73 9.39
N VAL A 15 2.31 2.94 8.69
CA VAL A 15 2.25 2.85 7.21
C VAL A 15 0.93 2.23 6.76
N LEU A 16 0.45 1.20 7.46
CA LEU A 16 -0.82 0.55 7.17
C LEU A 16 -2.01 1.50 7.39
N GLU A 17 -2.02 2.24 8.50
CA GLU A 17 -3.07 3.23 8.80
C GLU A 17 -3.02 4.41 7.82
N LEU A 18 -1.80 4.90 7.52
CA LEU A 18 -1.61 6.03 6.61
C LEU A 18 -2.12 5.73 5.19
N LYS A 19 -1.97 4.48 4.73
CA LYS A 19 -2.52 4.05 3.44
C LYS A 19 -4.04 4.24 3.37
N ASP A 20 -4.76 4.02 4.47
CA ASP A 20 -6.22 4.18 4.50
C ASP A 20 -6.64 5.66 4.44
N TYR A 21 -5.94 6.54 5.16
CA TYR A 21 -6.20 7.98 5.06
C TYR A 21 -5.90 8.53 3.67
N ILE A 22 -4.80 8.08 3.05
CA ILE A 22 -4.44 8.51 1.70
C ILE A 22 -5.48 8.02 0.70
N SER A 23 -5.86 6.74 0.76
CA SER A 23 -6.90 6.16 -0.11
C SER A 23 -8.24 6.89 0.03
N PHE A 24 -8.65 7.21 1.27
CA PHE A 24 -9.83 8.02 1.52
C PHE A 24 -9.70 9.42 0.89
N SER A 25 -8.56 10.08 1.08
CA SER A 25 -8.32 11.42 0.55
C SER A 25 -8.36 11.45 -0.98
N GLU A 26 -7.77 10.46 -1.66
CA GLU A 26 -7.80 10.36 -3.12
C GLU A 26 -9.21 10.05 -3.63
N SER A 27 -9.99 9.24 -2.91
CA SER A 27 -11.38 8.98 -3.26
C SER A 27 -12.28 10.21 -3.07
N ALA A 28 -12.05 11.02 -2.03
CA ALA A 28 -12.89 12.16 -1.69
C ALA A 28 -12.52 13.42 -2.50
N PHE A 29 -11.23 13.63 -2.75
CA PHE A 29 -10.71 14.88 -3.32
C PHE A 29 -10.03 14.70 -4.69
N GLY A 30 -9.90 13.45 -5.16
CA GLY A 30 -9.13 13.11 -6.35
C GLY A 30 -7.62 13.07 -6.08
N SER A 31 -6.87 12.57 -7.04
CA SER A 31 -5.41 12.49 -6.91
C SER A 31 -4.76 13.88 -6.82
N PRO A 32 -3.64 14.01 -6.09
CA PRO A 32 -2.93 15.27 -5.97
C PRO A 32 -2.47 15.81 -7.33
N LYS A 33 -2.62 17.13 -7.54
CA LYS A 33 -2.07 17.79 -8.74
C LYS A 33 -0.56 17.98 -8.68
N SER A 34 0.01 18.01 -7.48
CA SER A 34 1.45 18.16 -7.28
C SER A 34 2.18 16.86 -7.62
N GLU A 35 3.15 16.93 -8.52
CA GLU A 35 3.98 15.78 -8.90
C GLU A 35 4.73 15.19 -7.70
N SER A 36 5.28 16.04 -6.82
CA SER A 36 6.00 15.57 -5.63
C SER A 36 5.08 14.84 -4.66
N LEU A 37 3.83 15.30 -4.52
CA LEU A 37 2.86 14.67 -3.63
C LEU A 37 2.36 13.34 -4.20
N ARG A 38 2.19 13.24 -5.53
CA ARG A 38 1.90 11.97 -6.19
C ARG A 38 3.04 10.96 -6.04
N GLN A 39 4.30 11.40 -6.17
CA GLN A 39 5.47 10.56 -5.95
C GLN A 39 5.54 10.07 -4.50
N PHE A 40 5.19 10.95 -3.54
CA PHE A 40 5.11 10.59 -2.13
C PHE A 40 4.04 9.53 -1.85
N PHE A 41 2.83 9.69 -2.38
CA PHE A 41 1.76 8.68 -2.22
C PHE A 41 2.15 7.35 -2.85
N SER A 42 2.73 7.39 -4.06
CA SER A 42 3.23 6.18 -4.74
C SER A 42 4.29 5.46 -3.90
N PHE A 43 5.21 6.20 -3.28
CA PHE A 43 6.20 5.63 -2.37
C PHE A 43 5.56 4.93 -1.18
N LEU A 44 4.54 5.54 -0.56
CA LEU A 44 3.83 4.95 0.57
C LEU A 44 3.05 3.70 0.18
N TYR A 45 2.39 3.69 -0.98
CA TYR A 45 1.72 2.50 -1.49
C TYR A 45 2.68 1.34 -1.72
N ASN A 46 3.85 1.60 -2.31
CA ASN A 46 4.87 0.57 -2.49
C ASN A 46 5.37 0.04 -1.13
N LYS A 47 5.55 0.91 -0.14
CA LYS A 47 5.96 0.48 1.21
C LYS A 47 4.90 -0.36 1.91
N TYR A 48 3.64 0.00 1.76
CA TYR A 48 2.51 -0.80 2.23
C TYR A 48 2.54 -2.20 1.60
N GLU A 49 2.69 -2.30 0.28
CA GLU A 49 2.76 -3.58 -0.42
C GLU A 49 3.96 -4.44 0.02
N GLU A 50 5.12 -3.82 0.27
CA GLU A 50 6.30 -4.51 0.80
C GLU A 50 6.03 -5.11 2.19
N ILE A 51 5.44 -4.34 3.10
CA ILE A 51 5.10 -4.75 4.48
C ILE A 51 4.07 -5.88 4.44
N GLU A 52 2.99 -5.72 3.68
CA GLU A 52 1.98 -6.76 3.52
C GLU A 52 2.62 -8.02 2.92
N ALA A 53 3.40 -7.91 1.85
CA ALA A 53 4.04 -9.08 1.26
C ALA A 53 4.96 -9.82 2.27
N GLU A 54 5.62 -9.10 3.18
CA GLU A 54 6.41 -9.69 4.26
C GLU A 54 5.53 -10.34 5.35
N ARG A 55 4.50 -9.66 5.83
CA ARG A 55 3.51 -10.20 6.80
C ARG A 55 2.86 -11.48 6.28
N TRP A 56 2.54 -11.51 4.99
CA TRP A 56 2.00 -12.68 4.33
C TRP A 56 3.03 -13.80 4.23
N ARG A 57 4.26 -13.54 3.75
CA ARG A 57 5.30 -14.58 3.66
C ARG A 57 5.64 -15.23 5.02
N ASN A 58 5.60 -14.45 6.10
CA ASN A 58 6.09 -14.87 7.41
C ASN A 58 5.07 -15.63 8.26
N ASP A 59 3.75 -15.53 7.99
CA ASP A 59 2.73 -16.22 8.76
C ASP A 59 1.73 -16.97 7.84
N PRO A 60 1.73 -18.32 7.87
CA PRO A 60 0.76 -19.13 7.14
C PRO A 60 -0.71 -18.85 7.49
N GLN A 61 -1.01 -18.30 8.67
CA GLN A 61 -2.38 -17.90 9.03
C GLN A 61 -2.87 -16.69 8.22
N ASN A 62 -1.94 -15.88 7.70
CA ASN A 62 -2.28 -14.76 6.83
C ASN A 62 -2.61 -15.24 5.41
N TRP A 63 -2.23 -16.47 5.02
CA TRP A 63 -2.47 -17.02 3.69
C TRP A 63 -3.97 -17.30 3.51
N GLY A 64 -4.68 -16.35 2.90
CA GLY A 64 -6.11 -16.46 2.60
C GLY A 64 -7.01 -15.53 3.42
N ALA A 65 -6.46 -14.75 4.37
CA ALA A 65 -7.22 -13.70 5.08
C ALA A 65 -7.75 -12.58 4.15
N TYR A 66 -7.19 -12.51 2.94
CA TYR A 66 -7.67 -11.69 1.82
C TYR A 66 -7.87 -12.57 0.57
N SER A 67 -8.48 -13.76 0.70
CA SER A 67 -9.02 -14.49 -0.46
C SER A 67 -10.34 -13.85 -0.89
N LYS A 68 -10.20 -12.63 -1.41
CA LYS A 68 -10.98 -12.07 -2.52
C LYS A 68 -10.01 -11.32 -3.42
N TRP A 69 -8.97 -12.01 -3.89
CA TRP A 69 -8.35 -11.60 -5.13
C TRP A 69 -9.45 -11.65 -6.22
N PRO A 70 -9.71 -10.57 -6.98
CA PRO A 70 -10.76 -10.55 -7.99
C PRO A 70 -10.44 -11.41 -9.22
N ARG A 71 -9.54 -12.39 -9.10
CA ARG A 71 -9.05 -13.27 -10.17
C ARG A 71 -8.80 -14.72 -9.73
N GLU A 72 -9.15 -15.12 -8.51
CA GLU A 72 -9.09 -16.54 -8.11
C GLU A 72 -10.30 -17.34 -8.64
N ASP A 73 -11.41 -16.67 -8.99
CA ASP A 73 -12.54 -17.28 -9.70
C ASP A 73 -12.26 -17.53 -11.20
N ASP A 74 -11.12 -17.08 -11.73
CA ASP A 74 -10.71 -17.20 -13.14
C ASP A 74 -9.54 -18.17 -13.37
N LEU A 75 -9.15 -18.97 -12.38
CA LEU A 75 -8.19 -20.05 -12.61
C LEU A 75 -8.94 -21.25 -13.22
N PRO A 76 -8.67 -21.66 -14.48
CA PRO A 76 -9.03 -23.00 -14.88
C PRO A 76 -8.11 -23.93 -14.08
N PHE A 77 -8.70 -24.97 -13.49
CA PHE A 77 -8.10 -26.08 -12.71
C PHE A 77 -7.54 -25.76 -11.31
#